data_AF-N0AVK0-F1
#
_entry.id   AF-N0AVK0-F1
#
_cell.length_a   1.000
_cell.length_b   1.000
_cell.length_c   1.000
_cell.angle_alpha   90.00
_cell.angle_beta   90.00
_cell.angle_gamma   90.00
#
_symmetry.space_group_name_H-M   'P 1'
#
loop_
_entity.id
_entity.type
_entity.pdbx_description
1 polymer ?
#
loop_
_entity_poly.entity_id
_entity_poly.type
_entity_poly.pdbx_seq_one_letter_code
_entity_poly.pdbx_strand_id
1 'polypeptide(L)'
;MLIKQIAYGPLNLSPEQLGRLTYGEFLDLYDGYKWREKRRLEMLALSASWITAPHLKRPIDPNDLLKPAAKKKKVTQEEKERVTREIEERLGVR
;
A
#
# COMPACT_ATOMS: atom_id res chain seq x y z
N MET A 1 -26.83 -7.24 -2.06
CA MET A 1 -25.69 -6.89 -2.96
C MET A 1 -24.33 -7.12 -2.28
N LEU A 2 -24.16 -6.73 -1.01
CA LEU A 2 -22.93 -6.91 -0.23
C LEU A 2 -22.42 -8.36 -0.13
N ILE A 3 -23.32 -9.32 0.13
CA ILE A 3 -22.98 -10.74 0.30
C ILE A 3 -22.35 -11.33 -0.97
N LYS A 4 -22.84 -10.96 -2.16
CA LYS A 4 -22.28 -11.45 -3.43
C LYS A 4 -20.85 -10.92 -3.66
N GLN A 5 -20.59 -9.67 -3.28
CA GLN A 5 -19.26 -9.07 -3.42
C GLN A 5 -18.23 -9.74 -2.49
N ILE A 6 -18.63 -10.04 -1.24
CA ILE A 6 -17.78 -10.72 -0.26
C ILE A 6 -17.56 -12.19 -0.63
N ALA A 7 -18.60 -12.87 -1.12
CA ALA A 7 -18.51 -14.26 -1.54
C ALA A 7 -17.55 -14.42 -2.73
N TYR A 8 -17.80 -13.73 -3.84
CA TYR A 8 -17.01 -13.91 -5.07
C TYR A 8 -15.64 -13.24 -5.03
N GLY A 9 -15.49 -12.12 -4.30
CA GLY A 9 -14.25 -11.34 -4.30
C GLY A 9 -13.17 -11.95 -3.41
N PRO A 10 -13.17 -11.65 -2.10
CA PRO A 10 -12.10 -12.08 -1.19
C PRO A 10 -12.12 -13.58 -0.88
N LEU A 11 -13.30 -14.20 -0.81
CA LEU A 11 -13.44 -15.58 -0.35
C LEU A 11 -13.51 -16.61 -1.48
N ASN A 12 -13.75 -16.18 -2.73
CA ASN A 12 -13.90 -17.02 -3.91
C ASN A 12 -14.91 -18.17 -3.71
N LEU A 13 -16.03 -17.86 -3.07
CA LEU A 13 -17.14 -18.76 -2.79
C LEU A 13 -18.40 -18.33 -3.54
N SER A 14 -19.32 -19.27 -3.77
CA SER A 14 -20.67 -18.90 -4.17
C SER A 14 -21.41 -18.24 -2.99
N PRO A 15 -22.40 -17.38 -3.25
CA PRO A 15 -23.22 -16.76 -2.20
C PRO A 15 -23.94 -17.79 -1.31
N GLU A 16 -24.29 -18.94 -1.86
CA GLU A 16 -24.93 -20.04 -1.14
C GLU A 16 -23.95 -20.79 -0.23
N GLN A 17 -22.70 -20.99 -0.70
CA GLN A 17 -21.62 -21.52 0.14
C GLN A 17 -21.31 -20.57 1.30
N LEU A 18 -21.27 -19.26 1.02
CA LEU A 18 -21.11 -18.24 2.06
C LEU A 18 -22.25 -18.24 3.08
N GLY A 19 -23.49 -18.45 2.64
CA GLY A 19 -24.65 -18.51 3.53
C GLY A 19 -24.74 -19.76 4.40
N ARG A 20 -24.04 -20.84 4.03
CA ARG A 20 -23.99 -22.11 4.78
C ARG A 20 -22.81 -22.23 5.73
N LEU A 21 -21.86 -21.32 5.63
CA LEU A 21 -20.67 -21.30 6.48
C LEU A 21 -21.03 -21.05 7.94
N THR A 22 -20.40 -21.82 8.82
CA THR A 22 -20.42 -21.53 10.24
C THR A 22 -19.51 -20.34 10.55
N TYR A 23 -19.72 -19.73 11.72
CA TYR A 23 -18.91 -18.59 12.15
C TYR A 23 -17.41 -18.93 12.22
N GLY A 24 -17.05 -20.13 12.69
CA GLY A 24 -15.65 -20.57 12.78
C GLY A 24 -15.00 -20.70 11.41
N GLU A 25 -15.66 -21.39 10.48
CA GLU A 25 -15.14 -21.57 9.12
C GLU A 25 -15.00 -20.22 8.37
N PHE A 26 -15.89 -19.26 8.65
CA PHE A 26 -15.75 -17.91 8.12
C PHE A 26 -14.48 -17.20 8.64
N LEU A 27 -14.15 -17.35 9.92
CA LEU A 27 -12.93 -16.79 10.49
C LEU A 27 -11.69 -17.42 9.87
N ASP A 28 -11.66 -18.75 9.72
CA ASP A 28 -10.55 -19.45 9.10
C ASP A 28 -10.31 -18.99 7.65
N LEU A 29 -11.39 -18.81 6.89
CA LEU A 29 -11.34 -18.27 5.54
C LEU A 29 -10.84 -16.82 5.50
N TYR A 30 -11.27 -16.00 6.45
CA TYR A 30 -10.84 -14.61 6.56
C TYR A 30 -9.34 -14.51 6.89
N ASP A 31 -8.84 -15.35 7.78
CA ASP A 31 -7.41 -15.39 8.11
C ASP A 31 -6.58 -15.95 6.95
N GLY A 32 -7.09 -16.98 6.25
CA GLY A 32 -6.50 -17.46 5.01
C GLY A 32 -6.46 -16.38 3.91
N TYR A 33 -7.50 -15.56 3.79
CA TYR A 33 -7.52 -14.42 2.90
C TYR A 33 -6.47 -13.38 3.27
N LYS A 34 -6.37 -12.97 4.54
CA LYS A 34 -5.32 -12.05 5.02
C LYS A 34 -3.93 -12.57 4.70
N TRP A 35 -3.69 -13.85 4.92
CA TRP A 35 -2.41 -14.49 4.64
C TRP A 35 -2.05 -14.44 3.15
N ARG A 36 -3.03 -14.73 2.27
CA ARG A 36 -2.85 -14.65 0.80
C ARG A 36 -2.59 -13.22 0.36
N GLU A 37 -3.36 -12.26 0.87
CA GLU A 37 -3.23 -10.85 0.50
C GLU A 37 -1.88 -10.29 0.93
N LYS A 38 -1.39 -10.66 2.12
CA LYS A 38 -0.04 -10.31 2.58
C LYS A 38 1.03 -10.82 1.62
N ARG A 39 0.98 -12.11 1.23
CA ARG A 39 1.91 -12.69 0.23
C ARG A 39 1.86 -11.94 -1.10
N ARG A 40 0.64 -11.61 -1.56
CA ARG A 40 0.42 -10.88 -2.81
C ARG A 40 1.08 -9.50 -2.77
N LEU A 41 0.91 -8.77 -1.67
CA LEU A 41 1.55 -7.48 -1.47
C LEU A 41 3.07 -7.58 -1.38
N GLU A 42 3.62 -8.58 -0.71
CA GLU A 42 5.08 -8.84 -0.65
C GLU A 42 5.67 -9.05 -2.06
N MET A 43 5.03 -9.86 -2.90
CA MET A 43 5.44 -10.09 -4.29
C MET A 43 5.37 -8.81 -5.15
N LEU A 44 4.32 -8.00 -4.92
CA LEU A 44 4.12 -6.75 -5.64
C LEU A 44 5.15 -5.70 -5.21
N ALA A 45 5.48 -5.64 -3.91
CA ALA A 45 6.54 -4.79 -3.38
C ALA A 45 7.92 -5.18 -3.93
N LEU A 46 8.21 -6.48 -4.05
CA LEU A 46 9.45 -6.95 -4.68
C LEU A 46 9.54 -6.49 -6.15
N SER A 47 8.46 -6.69 -6.90
CA SER A 47 8.38 -6.27 -8.31
C SER A 47 8.53 -4.75 -8.44
N ALA A 48 7.88 -3.98 -7.56
CA ALA A 48 7.99 -2.53 -7.53
C ALA A 48 9.40 -2.06 -7.19
N SER A 49 10.09 -2.71 -6.24
CA SER A 49 11.49 -2.42 -5.94
C SER A 49 12.38 -2.62 -7.17
N TRP A 50 12.21 -3.71 -7.91
CA TRP A 50 12.98 -3.96 -9.14
C TRP A 50 12.71 -2.94 -10.24
N ILE A 51 11.44 -2.59 -10.47
CA ILE A 51 11.07 -1.61 -11.50
C ILE A 51 11.59 -0.22 -11.14
N THR A 52 11.58 0.14 -9.86
CA THR A 52 12.00 1.48 -9.40
C THR A 52 13.50 1.61 -9.18
N ALA A 53 14.23 0.51 -8.95
CA ALA A 53 15.66 0.53 -8.68
C ALA A 53 16.51 1.25 -9.76
N PRO A 54 16.26 1.11 -11.08
CA PRO A 54 17.00 1.87 -12.09
C PRO A 54 16.73 3.38 -12.05
N HIS A 55 15.55 3.79 -11.57
CA HIS A 55 15.12 5.18 -11.52
C HIS A 55 15.54 5.89 -10.23
N LEU A 56 15.84 5.13 -9.18
CA LEU A 56 16.38 5.65 -7.94
C LEU A 56 17.89 5.44 -7.88
N LYS A 57 18.63 6.47 -7.47
CA LYS A 57 20.09 6.38 -7.21
C LYS A 57 20.43 5.55 -5.96
N ARG A 58 19.48 4.79 -5.41
CA ARG A 58 19.61 4.01 -4.18
C ARG A 58 18.78 2.72 -4.26
N PRO A 59 19.25 1.62 -3.66
CA PRO A 59 18.42 0.43 -3.48
C PRO A 59 17.23 0.74 -2.57
N ILE A 60 16.06 0.18 -2.92
CA ILE A 60 14.85 0.21 -2.08
C ILE A 60 14.61 -1.20 -1.55
N ASP A 61 14.53 -1.35 -0.23
CA ASP A 61 14.06 -2.59 0.38
C ASP A 61 12.55 -2.75 0.10
N PRO A 62 12.08 -3.87 -0.49
CA PRO A 62 10.66 -4.14 -0.67
C PRO A 62 9.81 -3.94 0.59
N ASN A 63 10.36 -4.23 1.78
CA ASN A 63 9.66 -4.06 3.05
C ASN A 63 9.34 -2.59 3.35
N ASP A 64 10.10 -1.64 2.81
CA ASP A 64 9.80 -0.22 2.96
C ASP A 64 8.54 0.20 2.20
N LEU A 65 8.21 -0.51 1.11
CA LEU A 65 7.00 -0.28 0.32
C LEU A 65 5.73 -0.85 0.98
N LEU A 66 5.89 -1.81 1.89
CA LEU A 66 4.79 -2.39 2.67
C LEU A 66 4.43 -1.55 3.89
N LYS A 67 5.28 -0.61 4.29
CA LYS A 67 5.02 0.26 5.43
C LYS A 67 3.87 1.23 5.09
N PRO A 68 2.94 1.48 6.03
CA PRO A 68 1.93 2.51 5.84
C PRO A 68 2.64 3.83 5.54
N ALA A 69 2.14 4.56 4.53
CA ALA A 69 2.73 5.83 4.13
C ALA A 69 2.85 6.73 5.37
N ALA A 70 4.07 7.14 5.68
CA ALA A 70 4.30 8.12 6.75
C ALA A 70 3.41 9.33 6.46
N LYS A 71 2.67 9.80 7.47
CA LYS A 71 1.86 11.01 7.33
C LYS A 71 2.80 12.10 6.80
N LYS A 72 2.55 12.57 5.57
CA LYS A 72 3.32 13.67 4.99
C LYS A 72 3.24 14.82 6.01
N LYS A 73 4.40 15.30 6.48
CA LYS A 73 4.44 16.54 7.26
C LYS A 73 3.72 17.60 6.42
N LYS A 74 2.65 18.17 6.95
CA LYS A 74 1.98 19.32 6.32
C LYS A 74 2.95 20.49 6.46
N VAL A 75 3.73 20.73 5.42
CA VAL A 75 4.59 21.91 5.31
C VAL A 75 3.69 23.09 4.99
N THR A 76 3.78 24.16 5.77
CA THR A 76 3.00 25.38 5.53
C THR A 76 3.48 26.09 4.26
N GLN A 77 2.65 26.95 3.69
CA GLN A 77 3.03 27.72 2.50
C GLN A 77 4.26 28.61 2.79
N GLU A 78 4.33 29.18 3.99
CA GLU A 78 5.46 30.00 4.46
C GLU A 78 6.78 29.21 4.52
N GLU A 79 6.77 27.96 4.99
CA GLU A 79 7.96 27.10 4.98
C GLU A 79 8.43 26.81 3.56
N LYS A 80 7.51 26.61 2.61
CA LYS A 80 7.88 26.41 1.20
C LYS A 80 8.54 27.65 0.63
N GLU A 81 7.96 28.83 0.85
CA GLU A 81 8.50 30.10 0.36
C GLU A 81 9.88 30.40 0.97
N ARG A 82 10.09 30.07 2.25
CA ARG A 82 11.40 30.21 2.89
C ARG A 82 12.45 29.32 2.24
N VAL A 83 12.12 28.05 2.01
CA VAL A 83 13.02 27.09 1.35
C VAL A 83 13.31 27.51 -0.09
N THR A 84 12.32 28.02 -0.81
CA THR A 84 12.52 28.53 -2.17
C THR A 84 13.48 29.72 -2.19
N ARG A 85 13.32 30.70 -1.28
CA ARG A 85 14.24 31.84 -1.19
C ARG A 85 15.66 31.42 -0.85
N GLU A 86 15.83 30.48 0.09
CA GLU A 86 17.14 29.96 0.47
C GLU A 86 17.84 29.26 -0.71
N ILE A 87 17.06 28.56 -1.56
CA ILE A 87 17.57 27.94 -2.79
C ILE A 87 17.92 28.99 -3.85
N GLU A 88 17.08 30.01 -4.03
CA GLU A 88 17.32 31.13 -4.97
C GLU A 88 18.60 31.90 -4.62
N GLU A 89 18.81 32.20 -3.34
CA GLU A 89 20.04 32.86 -2.84
C GLU A 89 21.27 32.00 -3.08
N ARG A 90 21.16 30.68 -2.83
CA ARG A 90 22.29 29.74 -2.99
C ARG A 90 22.65 29.47 -4.45
N LEU A 91 21.67 29.56 -5.36
CA LEU A 91 21.87 29.41 -6.80
C LEU A 91 22.19 30.73 -7.49
N GLY A 92 22.16 31.86 -6.78
CA GLY A 92 22.46 33.19 -7.32
C GLY A 92 21.45 33.63 -8.39
N VAL A 93 20.20 33.18 -8.28
CA VAL A 93 19.14 33.47 -9.29
C VAL A 93 18.42 34.79 -8.98
N ARG A 94 18.97 35.62 -8.10
CA ARG A 94 18.43 36.93 -7.76
C ARG A 94 19.51 37.99 -7.59
#